data_AF-A0A836W688-F1
#
_entry.id   AF-A0A836W688-F1
#
_cell.length_a   1.000
_cell.length_b   1.000
_cell.length_c   1.000
_cell.angle_alpha   90.00
_cell.angle_beta   90.00
_cell.angle_gamma   90.00
#
_symmetry.space_group_name_H-M   'P 1'
#
loop_
_entity.id
_entity.type
_entity.pdbx_description
1 polymer ?
#
loop_
_entity_poly.entity_id
_entity_poly.type
_entity_poly.pdbx_seq_one_letter_code
_entity_poly.pdbx_strand_id
1 'polypeptide(L)' 'GRAVLYMIPPRCRNCGYVFTDLDSPKKPSKCPMCKSQRIEPPRFYIEAED' A
#
# COMPACT_ATOMS: atom_id res chain seq x y z
N GLY A 1 9.67 -23.99 -8.86
CA GLY A 1 9.82 -22.55 -9.09
C GLY A 1 9.72 -21.84 -7.76
N ARG A 2 10.60 -20.87 -7.52
CA ARG A 2 10.42 -19.88 -6.47
C ARG A 2 9.71 -18.67 -7.07
N ALA A 3 9.09 -17.86 -6.23
CA ALA A 3 8.44 -16.63 -6.65
C ALA A 3 8.52 -15.59 -5.55
N VAL A 4 8.59 -14.32 -5.94
CA VAL A 4 8.60 -13.16 -5.04
C VAL A 4 7.25 -12.47 -5.10
N LEU A 5 6.68 -12.15 -3.93
CA LEU A 5 5.46 -11.35 -3.80
C LEU A 5 5.82 -9.91 -3.44
N TYR A 6 5.48 -8.98 -4.32
CA TYR A 6 5.69 -7.56 -4.09
C TYR A 6 4.39 -6.86 -3.69
N MET A 7 4.53 -5.79 -2.92
CA MET A 7 3.44 -4.89 -2.55
C MET A 7 3.78 -3.45 -2.96
N ILE A 8 2.85 -2.80 -3.66
CA ILE A 8 2.83 -1.35 -3.81
C ILE A 8 2.03 -0.78 -2.62
N PRO A 9 2.62 0.12 -1.81
CA PRO A 9 1.98 0.62 -0.61
C PRO A 9 0.76 1.50 -0.93
N PRO A 10 -0.23 1.58 -0.01
CA PRO A 10 -1.30 2.56 -0.06
C PRO A 10 -0.75 3.99 -0.21
N ARG A 11 -1.51 4.85 -0.89
CA ARG A 11 -1.21 6.27 -1.02
C ARG A 11 -2.46 7.11 -0.76
N CYS A 12 -2.33 8.22 -0.04
CA CYS A 12 -3.40 9.19 0.11
C CYS A 12 -3.61 9.96 -1.20
N ARG A 13 -4.81 9.89 -1.79
CA ARG A 13 -5.15 10.63 -3.01
C ARG A 13 -5.23 12.14 -2.81
N ASN A 14 -5.37 12.60 -1.56
CA ASN A 14 -5.52 14.02 -1.26
C ASN A 14 -4.16 14.72 -1.12
N CYS A 15 -3.24 14.15 -0.34
CA CYS A 15 -1.97 14.81 -0.02
C CYS A 15 -0.72 14.03 -0.45
N GLY A 16 -0.88 12.88 -1.11
CA GLY A 16 0.25 12.09 -1.62
C GLY A 16 1.01 11.24 -0.60
N TYR A 17 0.66 11.32 0.69
CA TYR A 17 1.32 10.52 1.75
C TYR A 17 1.32 9.02 1.41
N VAL A 18 2.48 8.39 1.52
CA VAL A 18 2.69 6.95 1.25
C VAL A 18 2.79 6.21 2.59
N PHE A 19 2.04 5.12 2.72
CA PHE A 19 2.00 4.35 3.95
C PHE A 19 3.01 3.19 3.88
N THR A 20 4.23 3.42 4.37
CA THR A 20 5.34 2.44 4.35
C THR A 20 5.39 1.57 5.61
N ASP A 21 5.02 2.11 6.77
CA ASP A 21 5.03 1.40 8.05
C ASP A 21 3.62 0.92 8.40
N LEU A 22 3.21 -0.19 7.79
CA LEU A 22 1.91 -0.80 8.01
C LEU A 22 2.02 -2.06 8.86
N ASP A 23 1.23 -2.15 9.93
CA ASP A 23 1.12 -3.36 10.75
C ASP A 23 0.46 -4.53 9.99
N SER A 24 -0.25 -4.24 8.89
CA SER A 24 -0.92 -5.25 8.07
C SER A 24 -1.08 -4.79 6.61
N PRO A 25 -1.19 -5.73 5.64
CA PRO A 25 -1.34 -5.43 4.21
C PRO A 25 -2.76 -4.95 3.85
N LYS A 26 -3.36 -4.10 4.68
CA LYS A 26 -4.73 -3.61 4.55
C LYS A 26 -4.73 -2.10 4.28
N LYS A 27 -5.83 -1.63 3.68
CA LYS A 27 -6.04 -0.19 3.47
C LYS A 27 -6.27 0.50 4.83
N PRO A 28 -5.47 1.53 5.19
CA PRO A 28 -5.74 2.35 6.37
C PRO A 28 -7.09 3.05 6.27
N SER A 29 -7.73 3.31 7.41
CA SER A 29 -9.03 3.98 7.46
C SER A 29 -8.92 5.49 7.21
N LYS A 30 -7.79 6.12 7.57
CA LYS A 30 -7.62 7.59 7.55
C LYS A 30 -6.15 8.00 7.41
N CYS A 31 -5.89 9.08 6.67
CA CYS A 31 -4.54 9.62 6.51
C CYS A 31 -4.07 10.35 7.78
N PRO A 32 -2.87 10.07 8.30
CA PRO A 32 -2.35 10.75 9.49
C PRO A 32 -2.06 12.23 9.22
N MET A 33 -1.65 12.57 7.99
CA MET A 33 -1.25 13.92 7.59
C MET A 33 -2.44 14.85 7.35
N CYS A 34 -3.38 14.47 6.48
CA CYS A 34 -4.49 15.36 6.06
C CYS A 34 -5.88 14.91 6.50
N LYS A 35 -5.98 13.80 7.24
CA LYS A 35 -7.25 13.24 7.75
C LYS A 35 -8.25 12.77 6.68
N SER A 36 -7.89 12.81 5.39
CA SER A 36 -8.71 12.26 4.30
C SER A 36 -8.83 10.73 4.40
N GLN A 37 -9.99 10.20 3.99
CA GLN A 37 -10.24 8.75 3.83
C GLN A 37 -10.07 8.28 2.37
N ARG A 38 -9.73 9.20 1.45
CA ARG A 38 -9.47 8.90 0.03
C ARG A 38 -8.08 8.27 -0.10
N ILE A 39 -7.97 7.00 0.24
CA ILE A 39 -6.72 6.23 0.25
C ILE A 39 -6.81 5.12 -0.80
N GLU A 40 -5.76 4.99 -1.60
CA GLU A 40 -5.62 3.87 -2.53
C GLU A 40 -5.33 2.57 -1.77
N PRO A 41 -5.98 1.45 -2.12
CA PRO A 41 -5.64 0.17 -1.50
C PRO A 41 -4.22 -0.28 -1.89
N PRO A 42 -3.59 -1.17 -1.10
CA PRO A 42 -2.35 -1.80 -1.52
C PRO A 42 -2.58 -2.63 -2.79
N ARG A 43 -1.56 -2.75 -3.64
CA ARG A 43 -1.60 -3.60 -4.84
C ARG A 43 -0.48 -4.63 -4.76
N PHE A 44 -0.71 -5.81 -5.31
CA PHE A 44 0.21 -6.94 -5.24
C PHE A 44 0.51 -7.46 -6.63
N TYR A 45 1.74 -7.94 -6.82
CA TYR A 45 2.14 -8.67 -8.01
C TYR A 45 3.14 -9.77 -7.64
N ILE A 46 3.15 -10.83 -8.42
CA ILE A 46 4.02 -11.99 -8.25
C ILE A 46 5.02 -11.98 -9.40
N GLU A 47 6.29 -12.16 -9.07
CA GLU A 47 7.37 -12.38 -10.02
C GLU A 47 7.86 -13.82 -9.88
N ALA A 48 7.85 -14.58 -10.98
CA ALA A 48 8.42 -15.91 -10.99
C ALA A 48 9.96 -15.79 -11.06
N GLU A 49 10.66 -16.55 -10.22
CA GLU A 49 12.11 -16.74 -10.37
C GLU A 49 12.33 -17.92 -11.32
N ASP A 50 13.18 -17.73 -12.35
CA ASP A 50 13.59 -18.76 -13.30
C ASP A 50 14.38 -19.91 -12.63
#